data_AF-A0A151IUS3-F1
#
_entry.id   AF-A0A151IUS3-F1
#
_cell.length_a   1.000
_cell.length_b   1.000
_cell.length_c   1.000
_cell.angle_alpha   90.00
_cell.angle_beta   90.00
_cell.angle_gamma   90.00
#
_symmetry.space_group_name_H-M   'P 1'
#
loop_
_entity.id
_entity.type
_entity.pdbx_description
1 polymer ?
#
loop_
_entity_poly.entity_id
_entity_poly.type
_entity_poly.pdbx_seq_one_letter_code
_entity_poly.pdbx_strand_id
1 'polypeptide(L)'
;RNMAEGYLAWNLLILKERVRIMERKVERKVLRDAQNPFELPYNEFLAYFRVNKELIMDLTNILRPHLQAQHNSGLAPEIQVLAAIRFFANGSYQRPARNQCELQISQPSASRCIRKVARLINMYLLRERLKFPMTQVERAIARNKFTQAPQSFPGAIGAIDCTYINILAPPIHEEAYVNHHGNHSLNVQAVRLHTTYIFYLRVFERIKILLKMKCKYIFLDSRSRFKNLKY
;
A
#
# COMPACT_ATOMS: atom_id res chain seq x y z
N ARG A 1 -11.51 49.40 21.14
CA ARG A 1 -12.01 48.00 21.06
C ARG A 1 -11.21 47.17 22.05
N ASN A 2 -11.85 46.59 23.05
CA ASN A 2 -11.18 45.89 24.16
C ASN A 2 -10.52 44.60 23.67
N MET A 3 -9.21 44.47 23.88
CA MET A 3 -8.43 43.28 23.51
C MET A 3 -9.00 41.98 24.12
N ALA A 4 -9.64 42.09 25.30
CA ALA A 4 -10.33 40.99 25.98
C ALA A 4 -11.54 40.44 25.20
N GLU A 5 -12.35 41.31 24.57
CA GLU A 5 -13.50 40.88 23.75
C GLU A 5 -13.03 40.15 22.49
N GLY A 6 -11.94 40.62 21.87
CA GLY A 6 -11.32 39.95 20.72
C GLY A 6 -10.81 38.56 21.07
N TYR A 7 -10.17 38.40 22.24
CA TYR A 7 -9.69 37.11 22.73
C TYR A 7 -10.83 36.13 23.02
N LEU A 8 -11.91 36.60 23.65
CA LEU A 8 -13.11 35.78 23.90
C LEU A 8 -13.79 35.33 22.60
N ALA A 9 -13.92 36.21 21.62
CA ALA A 9 -14.47 35.87 20.30
C ALA A 9 -13.63 34.79 19.59
N TRP A 10 -12.30 34.89 19.65
CA TRP A 10 -11.39 33.90 19.08
C TRP A 10 -11.50 32.54 19.78
N ASN A 11 -11.56 32.51 21.11
CA ASN A 11 -11.77 31.28 21.87
C ASN A 11 -13.12 30.64 21.55
N LEU A 12 -14.19 31.43 21.42
CA LEU A 12 -15.50 30.93 21.03
C LEU A 12 -15.48 30.31 19.62
N LEU A 13 -14.76 30.91 18.67
CA LEU A 13 -14.58 30.34 17.33
C LEU A 13 -13.84 29.00 17.37
N ILE A 14 -12.76 28.90 18.14
CA ILE A 14 -12.01 27.65 18.32
C ILE A 14 -12.87 26.59 18.98
N LEU A 15 -13.62 26.93 20.02
CA LEU A 15 -14.51 26.00 20.70
C LEU A 15 -15.60 25.48 19.76
N LYS A 16 -16.23 26.37 18.99
CA LYS A 16 -17.20 25.98 17.96
C LYS A 16 -16.60 25.01 16.94
N GLU A 17 -15.37 25.26 16.49
CA GLU A 17 -14.70 24.36 15.56
C GLU A 17 -14.36 23.01 16.20
N ARG A 18 -13.92 22.99 17.46
CA ARG A 18 -13.69 21.75 18.22
C ARG A 18 -14.97 20.93 18.36
N VAL A 19 -16.10 21.56 18.67
CA VAL A 19 -17.41 20.89 18.75
C VAL A 19 -17.79 20.28 17.40
N ARG A 20 -17.71 21.04 16.30
CA ARG A 20 -17.97 20.53 14.94
C ARG A 20 -17.08 19.33 14.58
N ILE A 21 -15.80 19.39 14.95
CA ILE A 21 -14.87 18.27 14.72
C ILE A 21 -15.31 17.03 15.52
N MET A 22 -15.78 17.20 16.76
CA MET A 22 -16.27 16.12 17.61
C MET A 22 -17.57 15.52 17.07
N GLU A 23 -18.54 16.34 16.68
CA GLU A 23 -19.80 15.90 16.06
C GLU A 23 -19.53 15.05 14.81
N ARG A 24 -18.68 15.54 13.90
CA ARG A 24 -18.25 14.79 12.70
C ARG A 24 -17.51 13.49 13.02
N LYS A 25 -16.85 13.39 14.18
CA LYS A 25 -16.20 12.12 14.61
C LYS A 25 -17.25 11.12 15.07
N VAL A 26 -18.27 11.58 15.80
CA VAL A 26 -19.39 10.75 16.28
C VAL A 26 -20.21 10.25 15.09
N GLU A 27 -20.61 11.14 14.18
CA GLU A 27 -21.37 10.80 12.96
C GLU A 27 -20.66 9.71 12.15
N ARG A 28 -19.36 9.90 11.86
CA ARG A 28 -18.56 8.88 11.16
C ARG A 28 -18.47 7.56 11.92
N LYS A 29 -18.47 7.59 13.26
CA LYS A 29 -18.48 6.37 14.06
C LYS A 29 -19.79 5.62 13.87
N VAL A 30 -20.93 6.31 14.01
CA VAL A 30 -22.26 5.74 13.78
C VAL A 30 -22.36 5.12 12.39
N LEU A 31 -21.93 5.83 11.35
CA LEU A 31 -21.97 5.32 9.98
C LEU A 31 -21.06 4.11 9.75
N ARG A 32 -19.89 4.03 10.41
CA ARG A 32 -19.03 2.84 10.37
C ARG A 32 -19.68 1.67 11.09
N ASP A 33 -20.20 1.91 12.28
CA ASP A 33 -20.79 0.85 13.10
C ASP A 33 -22.05 0.28 12.41
N ALA A 34 -22.71 1.06 11.55
CA ALA A 34 -23.82 0.64 10.70
C ALA A 34 -23.40 -0.07 9.40
N GLN A 35 -22.13 -0.06 9.02
CA GLN A 35 -21.64 -0.65 7.77
C GLN A 35 -20.53 -1.67 8.05
N ASN A 36 -20.79 -2.93 7.75
CA ASN A 36 -19.77 -3.98 7.84
C ASN A 36 -19.26 -4.36 6.44
N PRO A 37 -18.02 -3.96 6.04
CA PRO A 37 -17.47 -4.30 4.73
C PRO A 37 -17.32 -5.80 4.49
N PHE A 38 -17.26 -6.63 5.55
CA PHE A 38 -17.18 -8.08 5.42
C PHE A 38 -18.51 -8.74 5.08
N GLU A 39 -19.62 -8.01 5.11
CA GLU A 39 -20.94 -8.51 4.67
C GLU A 39 -21.13 -8.38 3.15
N LEU A 40 -20.27 -7.64 2.44
CA LEU A 40 -20.34 -7.49 0.99
C LEU A 40 -20.25 -8.85 0.27
N PRO A 41 -20.96 -9.06 -0.85
CA PRO A 41 -20.79 -10.27 -1.68
C PRO A 41 -19.34 -10.46 -2.14
N TYR A 42 -18.93 -11.72 -2.34
CA TYR A 42 -17.54 -12.06 -2.66
C TYR A 42 -16.97 -11.27 -3.85
N ASN A 43 -17.72 -11.21 -4.97
CA ASN A 43 -17.29 -10.52 -6.18
C ASN A 43 -17.14 -9.00 -5.96
N GLU A 44 -18.05 -8.40 -5.20
CA GLU A 44 -17.98 -6.97 -4.86
C GLU A 44 -16.78 -6.68 -3.97
N PHE A 45 -16.59 -7.49 -2.93
CA PHE A 45 -15.44 -7.38 -2.04
C PHE A 45 -14.12 -7.48 -2.81
N LEU A 46 -14.00 -8.47 -3.69
CA LEU A 46 -12.82 -8.67 -4.52
C LEU A 46 -12.60 -7.50 -5.50
N ALA A 47 -13.68 -6.92 -6.05
CA ALA A 47 -13.57 -5.74 -6.90
C ALA A 47 -13.04 -4.51 -6.14
N TYR A 48 -13.46 -4.32 -4.89
CA TYR A 48 -13.05 -3.19 -4.05
C TYR A 48 -11.64 -3.33 -3.48
N PHE A 49 -11.31 -4.50 -2.94
CA PHE A 49 -10.08 -4.73 -2.18
C PHE A 49 -9.01 -5.48 -2.97
N ARG A 50 -9.34 -6.04 -4.14
CA ARG A 50 -8.45 -6.87 -5.00
C ARG A 50 -7.86 -8.09 -4.32
N VAL A 51 -8.36 -8.42 -3.13
CA VAL A 51 -7.97 -9.52 -2.25
C VAL A 51 -9.25 -10.07 -1.63
N ASN A 52 -9.31 -11.38 -1.40
CA ASN A 52 -10.46 -12.02 -0.77
C ASN A 52 -10.53 -11.73 0.75
N LYS A 53 -11.65 -12.07 1.37
CA LYS A 53 -11.89 -11.77 2.79
C LYS A 53 -10.97 -12.57 3.71
N GLU A 54 -10.70 -13.80 3.34
CA GLU A 54 -9.89 -14.77 4.09
C GLU A 54 -8.46 -14.22 4.26
N LEU A 55 -7.81 -13.83 3.16
CA LEU A 55 -6.47 -13.26 3.20
C LEU A 55 -6.39 -11.94 3.98
N ILE A 56 -7.43 -11.11 3.91
CA ILE A 56 -7.48 -9.87 4.71
C ILE A 56 -7.62 -10.20 6.20
N MET A 57 -8.41 -11.21 6.55
CA MET A 57 -8.57 -11.62 7.94
C MET A 57 -7.30 -12.25 8.48
N ASP A 58 -6.64 -13.10 7.71
CA ASP A 58 -5.33 -13.69 8.04
C ASP A 58 -4.29 -12.60 8.27
N LEU A 59 -4.19 -11.65 7.33
CA LEU A 59 -3.31 -10.49 7.47
C LEU A 59 -3.66 -9.69 8.73
N THR A 60 -4.94 -9.47 8.98
CA THR A 60 -5.39 -8.71 10.15
C THR A 60 -4.97 -9.42 11.44
N ASN A 61 -5.11 -10.74 11.50
CA ASN A 61 -4.72 -11.53 12.67
C ASN A 61 -3.22 -11.50 12.93
N ILE A 62 -2.38 -11.59 11.89
CA ILE A 62 -0.92 -11.43 12.00
C ILE A 62 -0.57 -10.04 12.55
N LEU A 63 -1.25 -9.00 12.07
CA LEU A 63 -0.95 -7.61 12.44
C LEU A 63 -1.64 -7.15 13.74
N ARG A 64 -2.67 -7.86 14.21
CA ARG A 64 -3.55 -7.48 15.33
C ARG A 64 -2.78 -7.06 16.59
N PRO A 65 -1.75 -7.79 17.06
CA PRO A 65 -1.00 -7.41 18.27
C PRO A 65 -0.37 -6.01 18.19
N HIS A 66 -0.08 -5.54 16.97
CA HIS A 66 0.57 -4.26 16.72
C HIS A 66 -0.39 -3.16 16.23
N LEU A 67 -1.64 -3.53 15.92
CA LEU A 67 -2.67 -2.62 15.45
C LEU A 67 -3.58 -2.09 16.55
N GLN A 68 -3.64 -2.78 17.70
CA GLN A 68 -4.42 -2.34 18.86
C GLN A 68 -4.14 -0.87 19.22
N ALA A 69 -5.21 -0.15 19.54
CA ALA A 69 -5.14 1.26 19.88
C ALA A 69 -4.76 1.41 21.36
N GLN A 70 -3.94 2.42 21.67
CA GLN A 70 -3.62 2.80 23.05
C GLN A 70 -4.81 3.46 23.79
N HIS A 71 -5.92 3.73 23.09
CA HIS A 71 -7.10 4.40 23.65
C HIS A 71 -8.41 3.79 23.10
N ASN A 72 -9.48 3.86 23.91
CA ASN A 72 -10.82 3.30 23.65
C ASN A 72 -11.54 3.86 22.40
N SER A 73 -11.03 4.93 21.78
CA SER A 73 -11.61 5.57 20.60
C SER A 73 -10.90 5.23 19.28
N GLY A 74 -9.98 4.26 19.31
CA GLY A 74 -9.23 3.83 18.13
C GLY A 74 -10.07 3.05 17.11
N LEU A 75 -9.63 3.05 15.85
CA LEU A 75 -10.22 2.21 14.81
C LEU A 75 -9.90 0.74 15.08
N ALA A 76 -10.89 -0.14 14.85
CA ALA A 76 -10.69 -1.58 14.91
C ALA A 76 -9.56 -2.01 13.93
N PRO A 77 -8.71 -3.00 14.29
CA PRO A 77 -7.63 -3.49 13.44
C PRO A 77 -8.06 -3.81 12.00
N GLU A 78 -9.23 -4.41 11.84
CA GLU A 78 -9.86 -4.78 10.58
C GLU A 78 -10.06 -3.54 9.69
N ILE A 79 -10.61 -2.45 10.26
CA ILE A 79 -10.83 -1.19 9.54
C ILE A 79 -9.50 -0.54 9.17
N GLN A 80 -8.48 -0.62 10.04
CA GLN A 80 -7.14 -0.12 9.72
C GLN A 80 -6.53 -0.86 8.53
N VAL A 81 -6.66 -2.19 8.48
CA VAL A 81 -6.15 -3.04 7.38
C VAL A 81 -6.94 -2.78 6.11
N LEU A 82 -8.28 -2.80 6.16
CA LEU A 82 -9.14 -2.53 5.00
C LEU A 82 -8.85 -1.16 4.38
N ALA A 83 -8.61 -0.13 5.21
CA ALA A 83 -8.25 1.20 4.72
C ALA A 83 -6.92 1.21 3.94
N ALA A 84 -5.93 0.48 4.44
CA ALA A 84 -4.64 0.36 3.79
C ALA A 84 -4.72 -0.48 2.50
N ILE A 85 -5.38 -1.65 2.56
CA ILE A 85 -5.53 -2.53 1.40
C ILE A 85 -6.33 -1.86 0.29
N ARG A 86 -7.43 -1.18 0.61
CA ARG A 86 -8.21 -0.40 -0.37
C ARG A 86 -7.35 0.65 -1.07
N PHE A 87 -6.47 1.32 -0.32
CA PHE A 87 -5.54 2.29 -0.88
C PHE A 87 -4.52 1.62 -1.82
N PHE A 88 -3.93 0.50 -1.42
CA PHE A 88 -2.99 -0.25 -2.26
C PHE A 88 -3.65 -0.79 -3.54
N ALA A 89 -4.89 -1.24 -3.43
CA ALA A 89 -5.67 -1.79 -4.55
C ALA A 89 -6.05 -0.74 -5.61
N ASN A 90 -6.39 0.47 -5.18
CA ASN A 90 -6.98 1.50 -6.06
C ASN A 90 -6.05 2.68 -6.36
N GLY A 91 -4.99 2.88 -5.57
CA GLY A 91 -3.94 3.87 -5.83
C GLY A 91 -4.36 5.34 -5.69
N SER A 92 -5.55 5.64 -5.13
CA SER A 92 -6.05 7.01 -5.02
C SER A 92 -6.43 7.41 -3.58
N TYR A 93 -6.05 8.63 -3.19
CA TYR A 93 -6.66 9.36 -2.06
C TYR A 93 -7.91 10.14 -2.48
N GLN A 94 -8.06 10.40 -3.78
CA GLN A 94 -9.17 11.17 -4.33
C GLN A 94 -10.37 10.26 -4.55
N ARG A 95 -11.52 10.75 -4.06
CA ARG A 95 -12.84 10.11 -4.14
C ARG A 95 -13.05 9.57 -5.55
N PRO A 96 -13.22 8.26 -5.74
CA PRO A 96 -13.85 7.79 -6.96
C PRO A 96 -15.26 8.36 -6.93
N ALA A 97 -15.58 9.21 -7.90
CA ALA A 97 -16.94 9.58 -8.15
C ALA A 97 -17.73 8.29 -8.39
N ARG A 98 -18.78 8.09 -7.60
CA ARG A 98 -19.84 7.07 -7.74
C ARG A 98 -19.61 5.77 -6.94
N ASN A 99 -20.47 5.61 -5.92
CA ASN A 99 -20.90 4.37 -5.24
C ASN A 99 -19.80 3.44 -4.71
N GLN A 100 -19.15 3.78 -3.59
CA GLN A 100 -18.17 2.89 -2.98
C GLN A 100 -18.43 2.69 -1.50
N CYS A 101 -18.20 1.46 -1.00
CA CYS A 101 -18.09 1.15 0.42
C CYS A 101 -17.03 2.06 1.05
N GLU A 102 -17.47 3.20 1.56
CA GLU A 102 -16.62 4.15 2.24
C GLU A 102 -16.47 3.66 3.68
N LEU A 103 -15.24 3.37 4.10
CA LEU A 103 -14.93 2.98 5.48
C LEU A 103 -15.20 4.11 6.50
N GLN A 104 -15.85 5.21 6.10
CA GLN A 104 -16.23 6.37 6.91
C GLN A 104 -15.12 6.83 7.87
N ILE A 105 -13.90 7.00 7.34
CA ILE A 105 -12.73 7.49 8.08
C ILE A 105 -12.26 8.85 7.55
N SER A 106 -11.73 9.68 8.45
CA SER A 106 -11.10 10.95 8.06
C SER A 106 -9.80 10.71 7.27
N GLN A 107 -9.43 11.65 6.39
CA GLN A 107 -8.16 11.56 5.62
C GLN A 107 -6.92 11.42 6.53
N PRO A 108 -6.79 12.16 7.65
CA PRO A 108 -5.67 11.97 8.58
C PRO A 108 -5.64 10.57 9.20
N SER A 109 -6.81 10.01 9.52
CA SER A 109 -6.90 8.63 10.01
C SER A 109 -6.49 7.62 8.94
N ALA A 110 -6.98 7.77 7.71
CA ALA A 110 -6.60 6.91 6.59
C ALA A 110 -5.08 6.95 6.36
N SER A 111 -4.48 8.14 6.33
CA SER A 111 -3.02 8.32 6.18
C SER A 111 -2.24 7.59 7.27
N ARG A 112 -2.66 7.70 8.54
CA ARG A 112 -2.04 6.97 9.66
C ARG A 112 -2.18 5.45 9.50
N CYS A 113 -3.36 4.96 9.12
CA CYS A 113 -3.60 3.53 8.88
C CYS A 113 -2.69 2.99 7.77
N ILE A 114 -2.66 3.66 6.61
CA ILE A 114 -1.82 3.29 5.47
C ILE A 114 -0.35 3.19 5.90
N ARG A 115 0.17 4.23 6.57
CA ARG A 115 1.56 4.25 7.03
C ARG A 115 1.85 3.14 8.03
N LYS A 116 0.96 2.95 9.01
CA LYS A 116 1.11 1.94 10.07
C LYS A 116 1.09 0.53 9.48
N VAL A 117 0.04 0.18 8.74
CA VAL A 117 -0.12 -1.15 8.11
C VAL A 117 1.02 -1.42 7.14
N ALA A 118 1.39 -0.48 6.27
CA ALA A 118 2.52 -0.66 5.36
C ALA A 118 3.83 -0.91 6.09
N ARG A 119 4.04 -0.29 7.26
CA ARG A 119 5.24 -0.54 8.08
C ARG A 119 5.21 -1.93 8.68
N LEU A 120 4.07 -2.36 9.23
CA LEU A 120 3.92 -3.66 9.85
C LEU A 120 4.05 -4.79 8.83
N ILE A 121 3.45 -4.66 7.64
CA ILE A 121 3.64 -5.60 6.53
C ILE A 121 5.13 -5.73 6.21
N ASN A 122 5.85 -4.61 6.13
CA ASN A 122 7.28 -4.62 5.85
C ASN A 122 8.12 -5.29 6.93
N MET A 123 7.74 -5.14 8.20
CA MET A 123 8.49 -5.69 9.32
C MET A 123 8.27 -7.19 9.49
N TYR A 124 7.02 -7.64 9.39
CA TYR A 124 6.65 -9.01 9.79
C TYR A 124 6.51 -9.96 8.61
N LEU A 125 5.93 -9.51 7.49
CA LEU A 125 5.62 -10.42 6.37
C LEU A 125 6.73 -10.46 5.33
N LEU A 126 7.45 -9.34 5.15
CA LEU A 126 8.36 -9.17 4.03
C LEU A 126 9.52 -10.18 4.07
N ARG A 127 10.19 -10.36 5.22
CA ARG A 127 11.32 -11.30 5.34
C ARG A 127 10.92 -12.77 5.29
N GLU A 128 9.75 -13.10 5.83
CA GLU A 128 9.26 -14.49 5.85
C GLU A 128 8.82 -14.92 4.45
N ARG A 129 8.11 -14.03 3.73
CA ARG A 129 7.47 -14.34 2.44
C ARG A 129 8.35 -14.03 1.23
N LEU A 130 9.38 -13.19 1.36
CA LEU A 130 10.38 -12.96 0.29
C LEU A 130 11.63 -13.79 0.53
N LYS A 131 11.66 -14.99 -0.05
CA LYS A 131 12.89 -15.79 -0.12
C LYS A 131 13.31 -15.92 -1.58
N PHE A 132 14.49 -15.39 -1.88
CA PHE A 132 15.12 -15.64 -3.17
C PHE A 132 15.63 -17.07 -3.22
N PRO A 133 15.59 -17.74 -4.39
CA PRO A 133 16.20 -19.05 -4.56
C PRO A 133 17.72 -18.89 -4.44
N MET A 134 18.26 -19.22 -3.27
CA MET A 134 19.70 -19.07 -2.99
C MET A 134 20.44 -20.38 -3.26
N THR A 135 19.77 -21.51 -3.07
CA THR A 135 20.36 -22.83 -3.28
C THR A 135 20.38 -23.22 -4.76
N GLN A 136 21.28 -24.13 -5.15
CA GLN A 136 21.29 -24.66 -6.51
C GLN A 136 20.00 -25.41 -6.85
N VAL A 137 19.45 -26.15 -5.88
CA VAL A 137 18.20 -26.90 -6.03
C VAL A 137 17.02 -25.96 -6.30
N GLU A 138 16.85 -24.92 -5.50
CA GLU A 138 15.78 -23.92 -5.72
C GLU A 138 15.94 -23.20 -7.07
N ARG A 139 17.18 -22.87 -7.45
CA ARG A 139 17.47 -22.26 -8.77
C ARG A 139 17.17 -23.21 -9.92
N ALA A 140 17.43 -24.52 -9.77
CA ALA A 140 17.09 -25.52 -10.78
C ALA A 140 15.58 -25.69 -10.92
N ILE A 141 14.84 -25.74 -9.80
CA ILE A 141 13.38 -25.77 -9.79
C ILE A 141 12.81 -24.53 -10.49
N ALA A 142 13.27 -23.34 -10.10
CA ALA A 142 12.84 -22.08 -10.72
C ALA A 142 13.11 -22.09 -12.23
N ARG A 143 14.30 -22.52 -12.65
CA ARG A 143 14.70 -22.61 -14.06
C ARG A 143 13.78 -23.54 -14.85
N ASN A 144 13.52 -24.75 -14.34
CA ASN A 144 12.68 -25.71 -15.03
C ASN A 144 11.26 -25.16 -15.26
N LYS A 145 10.73 -24.37 -14.32
CA LYS A 145 9.40 -23.76 -14.45
C LYS A 145 9.35 -22.69 -15.55
N PHE A 146 10.37 -21.84 -15.64
CA PHE A 146 10.48 -20.85 -16.73
C PHE A 146 10.74 -21.52 -18.09
N THR A 147 11.46 -22.65 -18.12
CA THR A 147 11.63 -23.45 -19.34
C THR A 147 10.31 -24.09 -19.81
N GLN A 148 9.46 -24.54 -18.88
CA GLN A 148 8.17 -25.20 -19.16
C GLN A 148 6.99 -24.23 -19.37
N ALA A 149 7.22 -22.91 -19.28
CA ALA A 149 6.16 -21.92 -19.49
C ALA A 149 5.68 -21.94 -20.97
N PRO A 150 4.43 -21.49 -21.25
CA PRO A 150 3.88 -21.46 -22.62
C PRO A 150 4.79 -20.74 -23.62
N GLN A 151 5.50 -19.71 -23.17
CA GLN A 151 6.67 -19.15 -23.84
C GLN A 151 7.88 -19.48 -22.98
N SER A 152 8.78 -20.32 -23.51
CA SER A 152 9.94 -20.80 -22.76
C SER A 152 10.95 -19.68 -22.57
N PHE A 153 11.45 -19.53 -21.34
CA PHE A 153 12.57 -18.65 -21.00
C PHE A 153 13.73 -19.47 -20.39
N PRO A 154 14.51 -20.20 -21.21
CA PRO A 154 15.58 -21.06 -20.71
C PRO A 154 16.62 -20.29 -19.91
N GLY A 155 16.96 -20.79 -18.73
CA GLY A 155 17.97 -20.19 -17.84
C GLY A 155 17.43 -19.09 -16.92
N ALA A 156 16.21 -18.61 -17.14
CA ALA A 156 15.58 -17.64 -16.25
C ALA A 156 15.18 -18.28 -14.92
N ILE A 157 15.43 -17.59 -13.81
CA ILE A 157 15.03 -18.03 -12.45
C ILE A 157 14.02 -17.09 -11.79
N GLY A 158 13.72 -15.97 -12.45
CA GLY A 158 12.78 -14.95 -12.00
C GLY A 158 12.60 -13.86 -13.05
N ALA A 159 11.55 -13.06 -12.89
CA ALA A 159 11.30 -11.89 -13.71
C ALA A 159 11.26 -10.65 -12.82
N ILE A 160 11.86 -9.57 -13.28
CA ILE A 160 11.83 -8.25 -12.66
C ILE A 160 11.15 -7.31 -13.64
N ASP A 161 10.25 -6.49 -13.16
CA ASP A 161 9.65 -5.41 -13.93
C ASP A 161 9.93 -4.10 -13.20
N CYS A 162 10.25 -3.05 -13.95
CA CYS A 162 10.60 -1.74 -13.37
C CYS A 162 9.63 -0.69 -13.91
N THR A 163 9.15 0.20 -13.04
CA THR A 163 8.31 1.33 -13.43
C THR A 163 8.83 2.59 -12.75
N TYR A 164 8.96 3.65 -13.52
CA TYR A 164 9.19 4.99 -12.98
C TYR A 164 7.87 5.57 -12.47
N ILE A 165 7.85 5.94 -11.20
CA ILE A 165 6.72 6.64 -10.57
C ILE A 165 7.12 8.10 -10.42
N ASN A 166 6.42 9.00 -11.11
CA ASN A 166 6.67 10.44 -10.97
C ASN A 166 6.38 10.87 -9.53
N ILE A 167 7.28 11.68 -8.99
CA ILE A 167 7.14 12.28 -7.66
C ILE A 167 7.27 13.80 -7.75
N LEU A 168 6.81 14.48 -6.72
CA LEU A 168 7.23 15.86 -6.48
C LEU A 168 8.70 15.87 -6.10
N ALA A 169 9.43 16.88 -6.55
CA ALA A 169 10.82 17.09 -6.21
C ALA A 169 10.98 17.06 -4.68
N PRO A 170 11.77 16.11 -4.12
CA PRO A 170 12.01 16.09 -2.70
C PRO A 170 12.90 17.28 -2.32
N PRO A 171 12.66 17.92 -1.16
CA PRO A 171 13.42 19.10 -0.74
C PRO A 171 14.86 18.79 -0.32
N ILE A 172 15.20 17.50 -0.20
CA ILE A 172 16.52 17.01 0.22
C ILE A 172 16.97 16.00 -0.84
N HIS A 173 18.17 16.19 -1.37
CA HIS A 173 18.76 15.35 -2.42
C HIS A 173 17.88 15.21 -3.67
N GLU A 174 17.31 16.32 -4.15
CA GLU A 174 16.49 16.37 -5.37
C GLU A 174 17.16 15.67 -6.55
N GLU A 175 18.47 15.89 -6.69
CA GLU A 175 19.32 15.34 -7.75
C GLU A 175 19.29 13.81 -7.82
N ALA A 176 19.04 13.13 -6.70
CA ALA A 176 18.96 11.67 -6.64
C ALA A 176 17.68 11.10 -7.29
N TYR A 177 16.70 11.96 -7.57
CA TYR A 177 15.38 11.56 -8.09
C TYR A 177 15.13 12.05 -9.52
N VAL A 178 16.10 12.71 -10.15
CA VAL A 178 15.99 13.13 -11.55
C VAL A 178 16.24 11.93 -12.48
N ASN A 179 15.30 11.64 -13.37
CA ASN A 179 15.47 10.61 -14.38
C ASN A 179 16.13 11.15 -15.66
N HIS A 180 16.45 10.25 -16.60
CA HIS A 180 17.09 10.60 -17.88
C HIS A 180 16.23 11.48 -18.81
N HIS A 181 14.96 11.73 -18.46
CA HIS A 181 14.07 12.68 -19.14
C HIS A 181 13.98 14.03 -18.40
N GLY A 182 14.79 14.26 -17.36
CA GLY A 182 14.77 15.48 -16.55
C GLY A 182 13.58 15.57 -15.58
N ASN A 183 12.81 14.49 -15.40
CA ASN A 183 11.66 14.46 -14.50
C ASN A 183 12.01 13.81 -13.15
N HIS A 184 11.37 14.26 -12.08
CA HIS A 184 11.48 13.64 -10.77
C HIS A 184 10.68 12.33 -10.68
N SER A 185 11.35 11.22 -10.44
CA SER A 185 10.70 9.91 -10.35
C SER A 185 11.45 8.91 -9.48
N LEU A 186 10.70 7.96 -8.91
CA LEU A 186 11.21 6.78 -8.22
C LEU A 186 11.23 5.59 -9.17
N ASN A 187 12.36 4.89 -9.24
CA ASN A 187 12.42 3.59 -9.90
C ASN A 187 11.89 2.50 -8.95
N VAL A 188 10.72 1.95 -9.26
CA VAL A 188 10.10 0.87 -8.49
C VAL A 188 10.21 -0.44 -9.23
N GLN A 189 10.67 -1.49 -8.56
CA GLN A 189 10.96 -2.80 -9.18
C GLN A 189 10.04 -3.88 -8.62
N ALA A 190 9.11 -4.45 -9.39
CA ALA A 190 8.41 -5.66 -8.98
C ALA A 190 9.25 -6.90 -9.32
N VAL A 191 9.34 -7.86 -8.40
CA VAL A 191 10.11 -9.09 -8.60
C VAL A 191 9.17 -10.29 -8.47
N ARG A 192 9.04 -11.06 -9.54
CA ARG A 192 8.28 -12.32 -9.54
C ARG A 192 9.25 -13.49 -9.41
N LEU A 193 9.13 -14.20 -8.29
CA LEU A 193 9.84 -15.44 -8.03
C LEU A 193 8.92 -16.64 -8.16
N HIS A 194 9.54 -17.79 -8.35
CA HIS A 194 8.88 -19.04 -8.72
C HIS A 194 7.67 -19.41 -7.81
N THR A 195 7.75 -19.16 -6.51
CA THR A 195 6.73 -19.55 -5.52
C THR A 195 5.92 -18.37 -4.95
N THR A 196 6.22 -17.13 -5.31
CA THR A 196 5.63 -15.96 -4.63
C THR A 196 5.52 -14.75 -5.56
N TYR A 197 4.31 -14.19 -5.67
CA TYR A 197 4.06 -12.92 -6.33
C TYR A 197 4.31 -11.79 -5.32
N ILE A 198 5.37 -10.99 -5.47
CA ILE A 198 5.54 -9.81 -4.60
C ILE A 198 6.01 -8.58 -5.37
N PHE A 199 5.27 -7.49 -5.18
CA PHE A 199 5.69 -6.14 -5.53
C PHE A 199 6.83 -5.72 -4.60
N TYR A 200 8.05 -5.68 -5.11
CA TYR A 200 9.17 -5.11 -4.39
C TYR A 200 9.12 -3.58 -4.58
N LEU A 201 9.26 -2.85 -3.47
CA LEU A 201 9.33 -1.39 -3.46
C LEU A 201 10.67 -1.08 -2.80
N ARG A 202 11.74 -0.99 -3.58
CA ARG A 202 12.98 -0.37 -3.11
C ARG A 202 12.75 1.13 -3.06
N VAL A 203 12.01 1.58 -2.06
CA VAL A 203 11.89 2.99 -1.71
C VAL A 203 13.22 3.35 -1.05
N PHE A 204 14.17 3.89 -1.83
CA PHE A 204 15.14 4.80 -1.26
C PHE A 204 14.36 5.92 -0.58
N GLU A 205 14.81 6.30 0.62
CA GLU A 205 14.03 6.86 1.71
C GLU A 205 12.81 7.76 1.35
N ARG A 206 11.71 7.51 2.08
CA ARG A 206 10.55 8.39 2.27
C ARG A 206 9.74 8.76 1.02
N ILE A 207 8.98 7.81 0.46
CA ILE A 207 7.55 7.98 0.08
C ILE A 207 7.02 6.61 -0.39
N LYS A 208 5.89 6.16 0.18
CA LYS A 208 5.20 4.90 -0.21
C LYS A 208 3.99 5.24 -1.08
N ILE A 209 4.05 4.92 -2.37
CA ILE A 209 2.89 4.92 -3.28
C ILE A 209 2.90 3.58 -4.02
N LEU A 210 1.73 2.94 -4.10
CA LEU A 210 1.51 1.68 -4.83
C LEU A 210 0.62 2.03 -6.03
N LEU A 211 1.13 1.91 -7.26
CA LEU A 211 0.39 2.23 -8.48
C LEU A 211 0.75 1.28 -9.64
N LYS A 212 -0.22 1.18 -10.55
CA LYS A 212 -0.37 0.27 -11.69
C LYS A 212 0.86 0.31 -12.63
N MET A 213 1.46 -0.85 -12.87
CA MET A 213 2.63 -0.99 -13.76
C MET A 213 2.21 -1.15 -15.23
N LYS A 214 2.94 -0.50 -16.14
CA LYS A 214 3.03 -0.88 -17.56
C LYS A 214 4.35 -1.64 -17.72
N CYS A 215 4.28 -2.91 -18.10
CA CYS A 215 5.39 -3.84 -17.95
C CYS A 215 6.48 -3.70 -19.03
N LYS A 216 7.75 -3.68 -18.62
CA LYS A 216 8.91 -4.12 -19.42
C LYS A 216 9.71 -5.12 -18.59
N TYR A 217 9.67 -6.39 -18.98
CA TYR A 217 10.28 -7.48 -18.22
C TYR A 217 11.80 -7.58 -18.44
N ILE A 218 12.53 -7.67 -17.32
CA ILE A 218 13.96 -8.00 -17.23
C ILE A 218 14.07 -9.37 -16.55
N PHE A 219 14.77 -10.34 -17.15
CA PHE A 219 14.89 -11.68 -16.57
C PHE A 219 16.20 -11.85 -15.81
N LEU A 220 16.12 -12.53 -14.67
CA LEU A 220 17.28 -12.94 -13.88
C LEU A 220 17.79 -14.30 -14.37
N ASP A 221 19.07 -14.37 -14.75
CA ASP A 221 19.75 -15.61 -15.10
C ASP A 221 20.27 -16.33 -13.83
N SER A 222 20.46 -17.64 -13.93
CA SER A 222 21.13 -18.54 -12.98
C SER A 222 22.48 -18.08 -12.40
N ARG A 223 23.20 -17.21 -13.13
CA ARG A 223 24.44 -16.56 -12.71
C ARG A 223 24.21 -15.18 -12.06
N SER A 224 22.97 -14.85 -11.72
CA SER A 224 22.54 -13.54 -11.20
C SER A 224 22.81 -12.37 -12.14
N ARG A 225 22.82 -12.60 -13.46
CA ARG A 225 23.01 -11.56 -14.48
C ARG A 225 21.66 -11.11 -15.05
N PHE A 226 21.49 -9.81 -15.24
CA PHE A 226 20.29 -9.21 -15.84
C PHE A 226 20.33 -9.37 -17.37
N LYS A 227 19.26 -9.89 -17.97
CA LYS A 227 19.07 -9.90 -19.43
C LYS A 227 17.89 -9.00 -19.80
N ASN A 228 18.15 -7.96 -20.59
CA ASN A 228 17.12 -7.15 -21.22
C ASN A 228 16.62 -7.87 -22.48
N LEU A 229 15.33 -8.16 -22.56
CA LEU A 229 14.68 -8.65 -23.78
C LEU A 229 13.83 -7.51 -24.34
N LYS A 230 14.17 -7.04 -25.55
CA LYS A 230 13.29 -6.17 -26.33
C LYS A 230 12.27 -7.07 -27.03
N TYR A 231 11.00 -6.94 -26.67
CA TYR A 231 9.88 -7.37 -27.51
C TYR A 231 9.33 -6.17 -28.24
#